data_AF-A0A165UCC4-F1
#
_entry.id   AF-A0A165UCC4-F1
#
_cell.length_a   1.000
_cell.length_b   1.000
_cell.length_c   1.000
_cell.angle_alpha   90.00
_cell.angle_beta   90.00
_cell.angle_gamma   90.00
#
_symmetry.space_group_name_H-M   'P 1'
#
loop_
_entity.id
_entity.type
_entity.pdbx_description
1 polymer ?
#
loop_
_entity_poly.entity_id
_entity_poly.type
_entity_poly.pdbx_seq_one_letter_code
_entity_poly.pdbx_strand_id
1 'polypeptide(L)'
;MHLQLDKLVESIELAFGDELPFVTGPLTEEQKSVLVQVFGDEGYQSYLQDQVSRQIIRDYLTNAVVLGFISDRDVADLQGKLATTELRSAMSLQMLMSAVEQAAELMSQGVPEPLEALEPTPKSPPHMQLITN
;
A
#
# COMPACT_ATOMS: atom_id res chain seq x y z
N MET A 1 -23.49 11.09 -3.06
CA MET A 1 -22.70 9.93 -2.59
C MET A 1 -21.33 10.31 -2.03
N HIS A 2 -20.66 11.39 -2.49
CA HIS A 2 -19.39 11.88 -1.90
C HIS A 2 -19.44 12.08 -0.37
N LEU A 3 -20.47 12.79 0.13
CA LEU A 3 -20.70 13.05 1.56
C LEU A 3 -20.78 11.81 2.48
N GLN A 4 -21.04 10.62 1.93
CA GLN A 4 -21.06 9.38 2.72
C GLN A 4 -19.68 8.72 2.77
N LEU A 5 -18.87 8.87 1.71
CA LEU A 5 -17.51 8.38 1.67
C LEU A 5 -16.62 9.22 2.60
N ASP A 6 -16.78 10.53 2.56
CA ASP A 6 -16.01 11.46 3.41
C ASP A 6 -16.25 11.19 4.91
N LYS A 7 -17.51 10.93 5.29
CA LYS A 7 -17.86 10.57 6.68
C LYS A 7 -17.32 9.20 7.10
N LEU A 8 -17.25 8.25 6.17
CA LEU A 8 -16.67 6.93 6.43
C LEU A 8 -15.16 7.05 6.65
N VAL A 9 -14.47 7.82 5.80
CA VAL A 9 -13.04 8.10 5.94
C VAL A 9 -12.78 8.80 7.28
N GLU A 10 -13.52 9.86 7.60
CA GLU A 10 -13.39 10.57 8.88
C GLU A 10 -13.62 9.65 10.09
N SER A 11 -14.58 8.72 10.00
CA SER A 11 -14.84 7.74 11.07
C SER A 11 -13.71 6.72 11.24
N ILE A 12 -13.05 6.34 10.14
CA ILE A 12 -11.89 5.43 10.15
C ILE A 12 -10.68 6.14 10.75
N GLU A 13 -10.42 7.38 10.33
CA GLU A 13 -9.31 8.20 10.87
C GLU A 13 -9.48 8.42 12.39
N LEU A 14 -10.69 8.75 12.84
CA LEU A 14 -10.99 8.89 14.28
C LEU A 14 -10.76 7.59 15.06
N ALA A 15 -10.89 6.42 14.43
CA ALA A 15 -10.65 5.14 15.08
C ALA A 15 -9.14 4.87 15.32
N PHE A 16 -8.24 5.54 14.59
CA PHE A 16 -6.79 5.42 14.78
C PHE A 16 -6.26 6.26 15.95
N GLY A 17 -7.05 7.22 16.44
CA GLY A 17 -6.68 8.11 17.54
C GLY A 17 -5.93 9.37 17.06
N ASP A 18 -5.47 10.18 18.02
CA ASP A 18 -4.79 11.45 17.69
C ASP A 18 -3.45 11.20 16.99
N GLU A 19 -3.25 11.87 15.85
CA GLU A 19 -2.01 11.80 15.08
C GLU A 19 -0.85 12.41 15.87
N LEU A 20 0.29 11.74 15.89
CA LEU A 20 1.48 12.24 16.58
C LEU A 20 2.03 13.47 15.84
N PRO A 21 2.42 14.54 16.55
CA PRO A 21 2.92 15.75 15.90
C PRO A 21 4.24 15.46 15.19
N PHE A 22 4.27 15.72 13.89
CA PHE A 22 5.46 15.54 13.05
C PHE A 22 6.62 16.48 13.44
N VAL A 23 6.31 17.67 14.00
CA VAL A 23 7.31 18.63 14.49
C VAL A 23 6.86 19.21 15.83
N THR A 24 7.78 19.34 16.77
CA THR A 24 7.53 19.85 18.12
C THR A 24 7.63 21.39 18.25
N GLY A 25 7.88 22.10 17.14
CA GLY A 25 8.09 23.55 17.13
C GLY A 25 7.79 24.21 15.76
N PRO A 26 7.81 25.55 15.69
CA PRO A 26 7.44 26.28 14.48
C PRO A 26 8.48 26.13 13.36
N LEU A 27 8.01 25.89 12.14
CA LEU A 27 8.84 25.83 10.92
C LEU A 27 9.05 27.23 10.33
N THR A 28 10.27 27.51 9.89
CA THR A 28 10.62 28.70 9.10
C THR A 28 10.06 28.60 7.67
N GLU A 29 9.89 29.74 7.00
CA GLU A 29 9.38 29.77 5.61
C GLU A 29 10.32 29.07 4.62
N GLU A 30 11.63 29.15 4.85
CA GLU A 30 12.63 28.45 4.04
C GLU A 30 12.52 26.93 4.21
N GLN A 31 12.31 26.44 5.43
CA GLN A 31 12.06 25.01 5.70
C GLN A 31 10.77 24.54 5.03
N LYS A 32 9.70 25.33 5.10
CA LYS A 32 8.43 25.01 4.43
C LYS A 32 8.62 24.91 2.91
N SER A 33 9.33 25.86 2.30
CA SER A 33 9.56 25.85 0.85
C SER A 33 10.34 24.61 0.41
N VAL A 34 11.34 24.18 1.18
CA VAL A 34 12.10 22.95 0.89
C VAL A 34 11.21 21.72 1.04
N LEU A 35 10.39 21.65 2.09
CA LEU A 35 9.46 20.52 2.30
C LEU A 35 8.43 20.42 1.17
N VAL A 36 7.87 21.54 0.70
CA VAL A 36 6.95 21.55 -0.44
C VAL A 36 7.63 21.00 -1.70
N GLN A 37 8.88 21.39 -1.95
CA GLN A 37 9.61 20.90 -3.10
C GLN A 37 9.92 19.40 -3.01
N VAL A 38 10.32 18.92 -1.84
CA VAL A 38 10.66 17.50 -1.64
C VAL A 38 9.42 16.61 -1.63
N PHE A 39 8.36 17.01 -0.93
CA PHE A 39 7.15 16.20 -0.79
C PHE A 39 6.17 16.33 -1.96
N GLY A 40 6.27 17.41 -2.74
CA GLY A 40 5.52 17.61 -3.98
C GLY A 40 6.10 16.88 -5.18
N ASP A 41 7.28 16.26 -5.04
CA ASP A 41 7.95 15.54 -6.12
C ASP A 41 7.26 14.18 -6.41
N GLU A 42 7.10 13.84 -7.69
CA GLU A 42 6.52 12.56 -8.12
C GLU A 42 7.35 11.36 -7.65
N GLY A 43 8.67 11.53 -7.52
CA GLY A 43 9.57 10.52 -6.98
C GLY A 43 9.31 10.24 -5.51
N TYR A 44 8.94 11.26 -4.73
CA TYR A 44 8.55 11.09 -3.33
C TYR A 44 7.22 10.32 -3.21
N GLN A 45 6.24 10.61 -4.06
CA GLN A 45 4.97 9.87 -4.08
C GLN A 45 5.19 8.39 -4.44
N SER A 46 6.01 8.14 -5.46
CA SER A 46 6.38 6.78 -5.87
C SER A 46 7.13 6.04 -4.75
N TYR A 47 8.03 6.72 -4.04
CA TYR A 47 8.72 6.18 -2.87
C TYR A 47 7.75 5.83 -1.74
N LEU A 48 6.81 6.72 -1.40
CA LEU A 48 5.82 6.47 -0.35
C LEU A 48 4.96 5.24 -0.68
N GLN A 49 4.50 5.13 -1.92
CA GLN A 49 3.72 3.98 -2.36
C GLN A 49 4.51 2.66 -2.22
N ASP A 50 5.79 2.67 -2.60
CA ASP A 50 6.67 1.51 -2.40
C ASP A 50 6.87 1.17 -0.91
N GLN A 51 6.99 2.17 -0.04
CA GLN A 51 7.10 1.95 1.41
C GLN A 51 5.85 1.30 1.99
N VAL A 52 4.66 1.71 1.54
CA VAL A 52 3.39 1.09 1.95
C VAL A 52 3.36 -0.39 1.52
N SER A 53 3.72 -0.71 0.28
CA SER A 53 3.79 -2.10 -0.18
C SER A 53 4.77 -2.93 0.64
N ARG A 54 5.95 -2.38 0.97
CA ARG A 54 6.93 -3.05 1.85
C ARG A 54 6.40 -3.30 3.25
N GLN A 55 5.68 -2.32 3.83
CA GLN A 55 5.08 -2.44 5.15
C GLN A 55 4.08 -3.59 5.18
N ILE A 56 3.15 -3.62 4.22
CA ILE A 56 2.14 -4.69 4.10
C ILE A 56 2.81 -6.06 4.00
N ILE A 57 3.78 -6.20 3.09
CA ILE A 57 4.49 -7.47 2.89
C ILE A 57 5.19 -7.92 4.17
N ARG A 58 5.89 -7.01 4.84
CA ARG A 58 6.62 -7.31 6.07
C ARG A 58 5.67 -7.76 7.18
N ASP A 59 4.58 -7.03 7.40
CA ASP A 59 3.65 -7.31 8.49
C ASP A 59 2.91 -8.63 8.23
N TYR A 60 2.48 -8.88 6.99
CA TYR A 60 1.86 -10.15 6.60
C TYR A 60 2.81 -11.34 6.81
N LEU A 61 4.04 -11.27 6.29
CA LEU A 61 5.02 -12.37 6.43
C LEU A 61 5.44 -12.59 7.88
N THR A 62 5.63 -11.50 8.64
CA THR A 62 5.95 -11.60 10.07
C THR A 62 4.83 -12.31 10.82
N ASN A 63 3.58 -11.93 10.56
CA ASN A 63 2.42 -12.58 11.17
C ASN A 63 2.32 -14.06 10.75
N ALA A 64 2.55 -14.37 9.48
CA ALA A 64 2.52 -15.75 8.98
C ALA A 64 3.59 -16.63 9.63
N VAL A 65 4.80 -16.12 9.84
CA VAL A 65 5.88 -16.82 10.55
C VAL A 65 5.54 -16.99 12.03
N VAL A 66 5.12 -15.92 12.71
CA VAL A 66 4.78 -15.95 14.15
C VAL A 66 3.64 -16.91 14.43
N LEU A 67 2.64 -17.00 13.55
CA LEU A 67 1.51 -17.92 13.66
C LEU A 67 1.84 -19.34 13.16
N GLY A 68 3.03 -19.56 12.61
CA GLY A 68 3.51 -20.88 12.18
C GLY A 68 2.93 -21.37 10.85
N PHE A 69 2.36 -20.49 10.03
CA PHE A 69 1.85 -20.85 8.70
C PHE A 69 2.96 -21.01 7.66
N ILE A 70 4.06 -20.28 7.82
CA ILE A 70 5.26 -20.38 6.99
C ILE A 70 6.51 -20.38 7.88
N SER A 71 7.63 -20.84 7.34
CA SER A 71 8.92 -20.85 8.01
C SER A 71 9.82 -19.68 7.57
N ASP A 72 10.87 -19.41 8.34
CA ASP A 72 11.91 -18.44 7.95
C ASP A 72 12.56 -18.77 6.60
N ARG A 73 12.61 -20.07 6.26
CA ARG A 73 13.13 -20.53 4.96
C ARG A 73 12.23 -20.12 3.81
N ASP A 74 10.92 -20.21 3.99
CA ASP A 74 9.97 -19.81 2.95
C ASP A 74 10.10 -18.30 2.66
N VAL A 75 10.33 -17.50 3.71
CA VAL A 75 10.63 -16.06 3.55
C VAL A 75 11.96 -15.83 2.84
N ALA A 76 13.00 -16.58 3.18
CA ALA A 76 14.29 -16.49 2.51
C ALA A 76 14.19 -16.82 1.01
N ASP A 77 13.29 -17.74 0.62
CA ASP A 77 13.05 -18.09 -0.78
C ASP A 77 12.35 -16.97 -1.59
N LEU A 78 11.86 -15.90 -0.94
CA LEU A 78 11.40 -14.67 -1.60
C LEU A 78 12.54 -13.69 -1.94
N GLN A 79 13.75 -13.93 -1.44
CA GLN A 79 14.89 -13.04 -1.67
C GLN A 79 15.13 -12.87 -3.17
N GLY A 80 15.19 -11.61 -3.62
CA GLY A 80 15.37 -11.26 -5.03
C GLY A 80 14.11 -11.38 -5.90
N LYS A 81 13.07 -12.10 -5.47
CA LYS A 81 11.81 -12.20 -6.23
C LYS A 81 10.94 -10.93 -6.12
N LEU A 82 11.16 -10.10 -5.10
CA LEU A 82 10.46 -8.83 -4.88
C LEU A 82 11.36 -7.61 -5.15
N ALA A 83 12.30 -7.74 -6.10
CA ALA A 83 13.31 -6.71 -6.37
C ALA A 83 12.73 -5.42 -6.97
N THR A 84 11.64 -5.49 -7.73
CA THR A 84 11.01 -4.33 -8.37
C THR A 84 9.80 -3.82 -7.60
N THR A 85 9.47 -2.55 -7.82
CA THR A 85 8.30 -1.90 -7.19
C THR A 85 7.00 -2.54 -7.63
N GLU A 86 6.89 -2.90 -8.91
CA GLU A 86 5.70 -3.52 -9.50
C GLU A 86 5.38 -4.87 -8.84
N LEU A 87 6.42 -5.71 -8.62
CA LEU A 87 6.25 -7.01 -7.97
C LEU A 87 5.88 -6.85 -6.48
N ARG A 88 6.44 -5.84 -5.80
CA ARG A 88 6.02 -5.52 -4.42
C ARG A 88 4.59 -5.02 -4.38
N SER A 89 4.16 -4.18 -5.31
CA SER A 89 2.78 -3.72 -5.40
C SER A 89 1.82 -4.90 -5.61
N ALA A 90 2.10 -5.76 -6.60
CA ALA A 90 1.30 -6.95 -6.87
C ALA A 90 1.22 -7.89 -5.66
N MET A 91 2.36 -8.20 -5.03
CA MET A 91 2.42 -9.05 -3.84
C MET A 91 1.66 -8.43 -2.66
N SER A 92 1.83 -7.13 -2.42
CA SER A 92 1.14 -6.43 -1.33
C SER A 92 -0.38 -6.44 -1.54
N LEU A 93 -0.85 -6.29 -2.78
CA LEU A 93 -2.27 -6.36 -3.10
C LEU A 93 -2.82 -7.77 -2.85
N GLN A 94 -2.11 -8.81 -3.30
CA GLN A 94 -2.51 -10.19 -3.05
C GLN A 94 -2.59 -10.49 -1.54
N MET A 95 -1.61 -10.02 -0.76
CA MET A 95 -1.58 -10.17 0.70
C MET A 95 -2.69 -9.38 1.43
N LEU A 96 -3.13 -8.23 0.90
CA LEU A 96 -4.29 -7.52 1.43
C LEU A 96 -5.60 -8.28 1.18
N MET A 97 -5.67 -9.04 0.08
CA MET A 97 -6.85 -9.80 -0.32
C MET A 97 -6.90 -11.22 0.27
N SER A 98 -5.80 -11.68 0.85
CA SER A 98 -5.66 -13.02 1.42
C SER A 98 -5.57 -12.96 2.93
N ALA A 99 -6.16 -13.96 3.60
CA ALA A 99 -5.98 -14.13 5.02
C ALA A 99 -4.56 -14.65 5.33
N VAL A 100 -4.03 -14.40 6.52
CA VAL A 100 -2.65 -14.82 6.88
C VAL A 100 -2.54 -16.35 6.95
N GLU A 101 -3.64 -17.05 7.26
CA GLU A 101 -3.75 -18.51 7.24
C GLU A 101 -3.48 -19.11 5.85
N GLN A 102 -3.68 -18.33 4.79
CA GLN A 102 -3.47 -18.74 3.40
C GLN A 102 -2.01 -18.51 2.94
N ALA A 103 -1.12 -18.06 3.83
CA ALA A 103 0.25 -17.69 3.47
C ALA A 103 1.00 -18.84 2.79
N ALA A 104 0.89 -20.08 3.27
CA ALA A 104 1.56 -21.23 2.65
C ALA A 104 1.13 -21.47 1.20
N GLU A 105 -0.17 -21.33 0.91
CA GLU A 105 -0.71 -21.46 -0.44
C GLU A 105 -0.21 -20.32 -1.34
N LEU A 106 -0.25 -19.09 -0.84
CA LEU A 106 0.24 -17.92 -1.55
C LEU A 106 1.74 -18.05 -1.90
N MET A 107 2.55 -18.55 -0.97
CA MET A 107 3.97 -18.81 -1.19
C MET A 107 4.23 -19.90 -2.24
N SER A 108 3.35 -20.91 -2.31
CA SER A 108 3.44 -21.99 -3.30
C SER A 108 3.10 -21.52 -4.72
N GLN A 109 2.22 -20.50 -4.84
CA GLN A 109 1.88 -19.85 -6.11
C GLN A 109 3.02 -18.94 -6.61
N GLY A 110 3.92 -18.52 -5.71
CA GLY A 110 5.08 -17.69 -6.05
C GLY A 110 4.77 -16.20 -6.04
N VAL A 111 5.60 -15.41 -6.73
CA VAL A 111 5.36 -13.97 -6.86
C VAL A 111 4.33 -13.73 -7.97
N PRO A 112 3.25 -12.98 -7.70
CA PRO A 112 2.25 -12.67 -8.72
C PRO A 112 2.85 -11.91 -9.89
N GLU A 113 2.23 -12.08 -11.07
CA GLU A 113 2.61 -11.31 -12.25
C GLU A 113 2.42 -9.81 -12.02
N PRO A 114 3.21 -8.95 -12.70
CA PRO A 114 3.02 -7.51 -12.64
C PRO A 114 1.58 -7.12 -12.99
N LEU A 115 1.05 -6.12 -12.29
CA LEU A 115 -0.31 -5.63 -12.52
C LEU A 115 -0.42 -5.04 -13.93
N GLU A 116 -1.32 -5.58 -14.74
CA GLU A 116 -1.66 -5.01 -16.04
C GLU A 116 -2.66 -3.85 -15.86
N ALA A 117 -2.41 -2.76 -16.59
CA ALA A 117 -3.38 -1.67 -16.66
C ALA A 117 -4.66 -2.15 -17.34
N LEU A 118 -5.80 -1.89 -16.72
CA LEU A 118 -7.10 -2.18 -17.32
C LEU A 118 -7.31 -1.24 -18.52
N GLU A 119 -7.13 -1.75 -19.74
CA GLU A 119 -7.54 -1.06 -20.95
C GLU A 119 -9.07 -1.01 -21.00
N PRO A 120 -9.70 0.18 -21.00
CA PRO A 120 -11.15 0.26 -21.09
C PRO A 120 -11.59 -0.26 -22.47
N THR A 121 -12.31 -1.38 -22.49
CA THR A 121 -12.89 -1.87 -23.74
C THR A 121 -13.91 -0.84 -24.26
N PRO A 122 -14.03 -0.61 -25.58
CA PRO A 122 -14.83 0.49 -26.17
C PRO A 122 -16.33 0.50 -25.82
N LYS A 123 -16.84 -0.55 -25.15
CA LYS A 123 -18.23 -0.73 -24.74
C LYS A 123 -18.40 -1.00 -23.23
N SER A 124 -17.33 -0.94 -22.45
CA SER A 124 -17.47 -1.10 -20.99
C SER A 124 -18.13 0.13 -20.39
N PRO A 125 -19.13 -0.05 -19.50
CA PRO A 125 -19.69 1.07 -18.77
C PRO A 125 -18.58 1.78 -17.99
N PRO A 126 -18.64 3.12 -17.83
CA PRO A 126 -17.62 3.84 -17.08
C PRO A 126 -17.51 3.26 -15.67
N HIS A 127 -16.34 2.70 -15.35
CA HIS A 127 -16.07 2.09 -14.03
C HIS A 127 -16.03 3.12 -12.89
N MET A 128 -15.95 4.41 -13.24
CA MET A 128 -16.14 5.54 -12.32
C MET A 128 -17.11 6.54 -12.93
N GLN A 129 -18.20 6.83 -12.22
CA GLN A 129 -19.08 7.96 -12.52
C GLN A 129 -18.64 9.16 -11.70
N LEU A 130 -17.94 10.10 -12.35
CA LEU A 130 -17.68 11.41 -11.78
C LEU A 130 -19.01 12.17 -11.69
N ILE A 131 -19.55 12.31 -10.48
CA ILE A 131 -20.69 13.17 -10.23
C ILE A 131 -20.15 14.59 -10.05
N THR A 132 -20.23 15.40 -11.09
CA THR A 132 -19.99 16.85 -11.01
C THR A 132 -21.22 17.54 -10.43
N ASN A 133 -21.03 18.32 -9.35
CA ASN A 133 -22.01 19.27 -8.82
C ASN A 133 -21.88 20.63 -9.51
#